data_AF-A0A109B9H8-F1
#
_entry.id   AF-A0A109B9H8-F1
#
_cell.length_a   1.000
_cell.length_b   1.000
_cell.length_c   1.000
_cell.angle_alpha   90.00
_cell.angle_beta   90.00
_cell.angle_gamma   90.00
#
_symmetry.space_group_name_H-M   'P 1'
#
loop_
_entity.id
_entity.type
_entity.pdbx_description
1 polymer ?
#
loop_
_entity_poly.entity_id
_entity_poly.type
_entity_poly.pdbx_seq_one_letter_code
_entity_poly.pdbx_strand_id
1 'polypeptide(L)'
;MSEAASVQPDANALRAGGTISLPELTPVMHAWRWIEMALLFLLAPLAVDYAVHTERVPVFIALLPVLLLVIVFLVLDRTFSFRRELSRGFSLAQLTSILAVFALGGGLVAAYVHQYLPAQFMELPRNRPEVWERIMLLYPLMSVLAQEMLYRTFYFHRYGVLFGRAWWAAILLNGVLFGIGHIVIGTPLAIYGTMAAGVLFAWRYAMTRSFWAVFIEHTLWGWLVFTVGLGRYFFTGVGILTWR
;
A
#
# COMPACT_ATOMS: atom_id res chain seq x y z
N MET A 1 17.73 -35.26 28.26
CA MET A 1 16.51 -34.56 27.82
C MET A 1 16.90 -33.11 27.59
N SER A 2 17.13 -32.75 26.32
CA SER A 2 17.56 -31.39 25.94
C SER A 2 16.32 -30.51 25.90
N GLU A 3 16.22 -29.60 26.86
CA GLU A 3 15.21 -28.56 26.91
C GLU A 3 15.51 -27.61 25.74
N ALA A 4 14.73 -27.72 24.67
CA ALA A 4 14.80 -26.82 23.53
C ALA A 4 14.48 -25.41 24.06
N ALA A 5 15.52 -24.61 24.27
CA ALA A 5 15.40 -23.21 24.59
C ALA A 5 14.56 -22.56 23.48
N SER A 6 13.30 -22.24 23.81
CA SER A 6 12.46 -21.42 22.97
C SER A 6 13.14 -20.06 22.86
N VAL A 7 13.88 -19.85 21.78
CA VAL A 7 14.41 -18.53 21.44
C VAL A 7 13.20 -17.62 21.35
N GLN A 8 13.03 -16.74 22.34
CA GLN A 8 11.98 -15.73 22.27
C GLN A 8 12.22 -14.94 20.98
N PRO A 9 11.24 -14.87 20.06
CA PRO A 9 11.42 -14.09 18.84
C PRO A 9 11.79 -12.66 19.24
N ASP A 10 12.86 -12.13 18.63
CA ASP A 10 13.33 -10.77 18.88
C ASP A 10 12.12 -9.83 18.94
N ALA A 11 11.88 -9.23 20.12
CA ALA A 11 10.74 -8.35 20.34
C ALA A 11 10.74 -7.16 19.36
N ASN A 12 11.89 -6.88 18.75
CA ASN A 12 12.10 -5.84 17.75
C ASN A 12 11.92 -6.28 16.29
N ALA A 13 11.65 -7.56 16.01
CA ALA A 13 11.43 -8.01 14.64
C ALA A 13 10.16 -7.35 14.05
N LEU A 14 10.34 -6.70 12.90
CA LEU A 14 9.25 -6.03 12.20
C LEU A 14 8.27 -7.07 11.65
N ARG A 15 6.98 -6.89 11.94
CA ARG A 15 5.91 -7.82 11.57
C ARG A 15 4.56 -7.14 11.46
N ALA A 16 3.67 -7.76 10.69
CA ALA A 16 2.27 -7.34 10.58
C ALA A 16 1.50 -7.43 11.90
N GLY A 17 0.34 -6.76 11.95
CA GLY A 17 -0.57 -6.75 13.09
C GLY A 17 -1.01 -8.16 13.51
N GLY A 18 -1.34 -8.96 12.51
CA GLY A 18 -1.89 -10.30 12.60
C GLY A 18 -0.87 -11.42 12.76
N THR A 19 0.44 -11.17 12.67
CA THR A 19 1.47 -12.21 12.78
C THR A 19 1.49 -12.83 14.17
N ILE A 20 1.10 -14.10 14.30
CA ILE A 20 1.06 -14.89 15.53
C ILE A 20 2.48 -15.29 15.95
N SER A 21 3.24 -15.89 15.03
CA SER A 21 4.60 -16.38 15.25
C SER A 21 5.48 -16.04 14.05
N LEU A 22 6.79 -15.93 14.29
CA LEU A 22 7.78 -15.75 13.23
C LEU A 22 8.51 -17.07 13.02
N PRO A 23 8.71 -17.51 11.76
CA PRO A 23 9.50 -18.71 11.49
C PRO A 23 10.97 -18.44 11.73
N GLU A 24 11.70 -19.45 12.23
CA GLU A 24 13.16 -19.46 12.15
C GLU A 24 13.56 -19.73 10.71
N LEU A 25 14.39 -18.85 10.13
CA LEU A 25 14.82 -18.96 8.74
C LEU A 25 16.21 -19.58 8.66
N THR A 26 16.32 -20.73 7.99
CA THR A 26 17.61 -21.24 7.52
C THR A 26 18.18 -20.33 6.42
N PRO A 27 19.49 -20.36 6.14
CA PRO A 27 20.09 -19.56 5.06
C PRO A 27 19.41 -19.75 3.69
N VAL A 28 18.99 -20.99 3.38
CA VAL A 28 18.26 -21.31 2.15
C VAL A 28 16.88 -20.67 2.13
N MET A 29 16.13 -20.76 3.24
CA MET A 29 14.82 -20.11 3.36
C MET A 29 14.95 -18.58 3.26
N HIS A 30 16.01 -18.02 3.82
CA HIS A 30 16.30 -16.59 3.76
C HIS A 30 16.53 -16.15 2.31
N ALA A 31 17.40 -16.84 1.56
CA ALA A 31 17.64 -16.56 0.15
C ALA A 31 16.36 -16.71 -0.69
N TRP A 32 15.59 -17.77 -0.44
CA TRP A 32 14.32 -18.00 -1.14
C TRP A 32 13.32 -16.88 -0.91
N ARG A 33 13.21 -16.31 0.29
CA ARG A 33 12.30 -15.20 0.58
C ARG A 33 12.64 -13.93 -0.20
N TRP A 34 13.93 -13.64 -0.41
CA TRP A 34 14.36 -12.54 -1.26
C TRP A 34 14.00 -12.76 -2.74
N ILE A 35 14.20 -13.98 -3.24
CA ILE A 35 13.81 -14.36 -4.61
C ILE A 35 12.28 -14.29 -4.78
N GLU A 36 11.52 -14.89 -3.85
CA GLU A 36 10.05 -14.86 -3.82
C GLU A 36 9.54 -13.41 -3.84
N MET A 37 10.11 -12.53 -3.01
CA MET A 37 9.75 -11.11 -2.98
C MET A 37 10.07 -10.40 -4.30
N ALA A 38 11.26 -10.60 -4.86
CA ALA A 38 11.63 -9.99 -6.14
C ALA A 38 10.71 -10.46 -7.27
N LEU A 39 10.43 -11.76 -7.36
CA LEU A 39 9.52 -12.31 -8.37
C LEU A 39 8.12 -11.76 -8.20
N LEU A 40 7.57 -11.75 -6.98
CA LEU A 40 6.21 -11.31 -6.72
C LEU A 40 6.03 -9.82 -7.00
N PHE A 41 6.92 -8.97 -6.48
CA PHE A 41 6.79 -7.51 -6.59
C PHE A 41 7.37 -6.91 -7.87
N LEU A 42 8.04 -7.70 -8.72
CA LEU A 42 8.43 -7.29 -10.08
C LEU A 42 7.50 -7.89 -11.14
N LEU A 43 7.24 -9.20 -11.09
CA LEU A 43 6.45 -9.86 -12.13
C LEU A 43 4.95 -9.59 -11.99
N ALA A 44 4.40 -9.49 -10.77
CA ALA A 44 2.97 -9.20 -10.64
C ALA A 44 2.60 -7.80 -11.16
N PRO A 45 3.34 -6.71 -10.86
CA PRO A 45 3.07 -5.42 -11.49
C PRO A 45 3.20 -5.45 -13.01
N LEU A 46 4.18 -6.18 -13.58
CA LEU A 46 4.31 -6.32 -15.03
C LEU A 46 3.15 -7.13 -15.65
N ALA A 47 2.65 -8.15 -14.96
CA ALA A 47 1.48 -8.90 -15.41
C ALA A 47 0.21 -8.04 -15.36
N VAL A 48 0.04 -7.22 -14.32
CA VAL A 48 -1.05 -6.25 -14.22
C VAL A 48 -0.93 -5.18 -15.31
N ASP A 49 0.27 -4.66 -15.57
CA ASP A 49 0.56 -3.73 -16.66
C ASP A 49 0.15 -4.30 -18.03
N TYR A 50 0.57 -5.53 -18.32
CA TYR A 50 0.18 -6.24 -19.53
C TYR A 50 -1.34 -6.42 -19.64
N ALA A 51 -2.01 -6.87 -18.57
CA ALA A 51 -3.46 -7.04 -18.55
C ALA A 51 -4.20 -5.72 -18.79
N VAL A 52 -3.70 -4.61 -18.26
CA VAL A 52 -4.33 -3.29 -18.42
C VAL A 52 -4.11 -2.73 -19.81
N HIS A 53 -2.88 -2.73 -20.33
CA HIS A 53 -2.56 -2.03 -21.58
C HIS A 53 -2.73 -2.89 -22.83
N THR A 54 -2.44 -4.19 -22.75
CA THR A 54 -2.61 -5.13 -23.86
C THR A 54 -4.04 -5.66 -23.91
N GLU A 55 -4.50 -6.26 -22.80
CA GLU A 55 -5.81 -6.92 -22.73
C GLU A 55 -6.97 -5.96 -22.38
N ARG A 56 -6.67 -4.68 -22.16
CA ARG A 56 -7.65 -3.62 -21.85
C ARG A 56 -8.51 -3.90 -20.62
N VAL A 57 -7.99 -4.69 -19.68
CA VAL A 57 -8.67 -4.96 -18.41
C VAL A 57 -8.61 -3.70 -17.53
N PRO A 58 -9.74 -3.22 -16.97
CA PRO A 58 -9.70 -2.10 -16.02
C PRO A 58 -8.80 -2.43 -14.82
N VAL A 59 -7.96 -1.49 -14.42
CA VAL A 59 -6.94 -1.74 -13.36
C VAL A 59 -7.54 -2.29 -12.07
N PHE A 60 -8.70 -1.80 -11.62
CA PHE A 60 -9.34 -2.30 -10.41
C PHE A 60 -9.81 -3.75 -10.51
N ILE A 61 -10.13 -4.23 -11.72
CA ILE A 61 -10.45 -5.63 -11.98
C ILE A 61 -9.17 -6.46 -11.97
N ALA A 62 -8.09 -5.97 -12.57
CA ALA A 62 -6.78 -6.63 -12.56
C ALA A 62 -6.20 -6.77 -11.14
N LEU A 63 -6.59 -5.92 -10.19
CA LEU A 63 -6.22 -6.04 -8.77
C LEU A 63 -6.98 -7.13 -8.01
N LEU A 64 -8.16 -7.57 -8.47
CA LEU A 64 -8.97 -8.57 -7.74
C LEU A 64 -8.28 -9.94 -7.62
N PRO A 65 -7.66 -10.52 -8.69
CA PRO A 65 -6.89 -11.75 -8.57
C PRO A 65 -5.71 -11.63 -7.60
N VAL A 66 -5.04 -10.47 -7.59
CA VAL A 66 -3.91 -10.20 -6.67
C VAL A 66 -4.40 -10.19 -5.23
N LEU A 67 -5.50 -9.47 -4.95
CA LEU A 67 -6.13 -9.46 -3.63
C LEU A 67 -6.57 -10.86 -3.22
N LEU A 68 -7.21 -11.62 -4.12
CA LEU A 68 -7.63 -12.99 -3.85
C LEU A 68 -6.45 -13.89 -3.46
N LEU A 69 -5.35 -13.84 -4.21
CA LEU A 69 -4.14 -14.60 -3.91
C LEU A 69 -3.57 -14.24 -2.53
N VAL A 70 -3.50 -12.96 -2.19
CA VAL A 70 -3.03 -12.50 -0.87
C VAL A 70 -3.96 -12.98 0.24
N ILE A 71 -5.28 -12.86 0.06
CA ILE A 71 -6.27 -13.33 1.04
C ILE A 71 -6.13 -14.84 1.24
N VAL A 72 -6.12 -15.63 0.16
CA VAL A 72 -5.99 -17.08 0.23
C VAL A 72 -4.70 -17.48 0.94
N PHE A 73 -3.58 -16.84 0.60
CA PHE A 73 -2.30 -17.07 1.29
C PHE A 73 -2.43 -16.81 2.80
N LEU A 74 -2.94 -15.64 3.18
CA LEU A 74 -3.03 -15.23 4.59
C LEU A 74 -4.05 -16.06 5.40
N VAL A 75 -5.11 -16.57 4.76
CA VAL A 75 -6.10 -17.46 5.42
C VAL A 75 -5.49 -18.84 5.67
N LEU A 76 -4.69 -19.35 4.74
CA LEU A 76 -4.07 -20.67 4.86
C LEU A 76 -2.82 -20.65 5.77
N ASP A 77 -2.17 -19.50 5.93
CA ASP A 77 -1.01 -19.35 6.82
C ASP A 77 -1.42 -19.37 8.30
N ARG A 78 -1.12 -20.50 8.97
CA ARG A 78 -1.41 -20.70 10.40
C ARG A 78 -0.62 -19.75 11.33
N THR A 79 0.39 -19.07 10.81
CA THR A 79 1.17 -18.07 11.58
C THR A 79 0.56 -16.67 11.47
N PHE A 80 -0.57 -16.51 10.76
CA PHE A 80 -1.30 -15.26 10.62
C PHE A 80 -2.73 -15.35 11.16
N SER A 81 -3.26 -14.23 11.66
CA SER A 81 -4.66 -14.10 12.07
C SER A 81 -5.26 -12.80 11.53
N PHE A 82 -6.22 -12.93 10.61
CA PHE A 82 -7.03 -11.81 10.14
C PHE A 82 -7.77 -11.10 11.27
N ARG A 83 -8.33 -11.87 12.22
CA ARG A 83 -9.01 -11.29 13.37
C ARG A 83 -8.07 -10.39 14.17
N ARG A 84 -6.81 -10.79 14.37
CA ARG A 84 -5.82 -9.98 15.07
C ARG A 84 -5.37 -8.76 14.25
N GLU A 85 -5.17 -8.93 12.95
CA GLU A 85 -4.84 -7.81 12.04
C GLU A 85 -5.93 -6.73 12.08
N LEU A 86 -7.19 -7.13 11.90
CA LEU A 86 -8.30 -6.20 11.76
C LEU A 86 -8.88 -5.70 13.09
N SER A 87 -8.62 -6.39 14.21
CA SER A 87 -9.00 -5.89 15.55
C SER A 87 -8.03 -4.85 16.11
N ARG A 88 -6.85 -4.70 15.51
CA ARG A 88 -5.91 -3.65 15.91
C ARG A 88 -6.37 -2.28 15.40
N GLY A 89 -7.00 -1.54 16.29
CA GLY A 89 -7.23 -0.11 16.13
C GLY A 89 -5.94 0.71 16.29
N PHE A 90 -6.11 2.03 16.35
CA PHE A 90 -5.04 3.01 16.53
C PHE A 90 -5.54 4.10 17.48
N SER A 91 -4.61 4.77 18.17
CA SER A 91 -4.94 5.76 19.19
C SER A 91 -5.32 7.12 18.59
N LEU A 92 -5.96 7.96 19.39
CA LEU A 92 -6.25 9.36 18.99
C LEU A 92 -4.97 10.15 18.69
N ALA A 93 -3.86 9.87 19.38
CA ALA A 93 -2.56 10.47 19.07
C ALA A 93 -2.05 10.06 17.69
N GLN A 94 -2.23 8.78 17.30
CA GLN A 94 -1.89 8.30 15.97
C GLN A 94 -2.79 8.92 14.90
N LEU A 95 -4.11 9.04 15.16
CA LEU A 95 -5.03 9.76 14.28
C LEU A 95 -4.61 11.23 14.10
N THR A 96 -4.30 11.92 15.20
CA THR A 96 -3.85 13.32 15.18
C THR A 96 -2.57 13.47 14.38
N SER A 97 -1.62 12.54 14.54
CA SER A 97 -0.39 12.50 13.73
C SER A 97 -0.68 12.33 12.24
N ILE A 98 -1.60 11.44 11.86
CA ILE A 98 -2.04 11.25 10.47
C ILE A 98 -2.63 12.55 9.93
N LEU A 99 -3.59 13.14 10.65
CA LEU A 99 -4.27 14.37 10.24
C LEU A 99 -3.32 15.58 10.18
N ALA A 100 -2.34 15.68 11.07
CA ALA A 100 -1.35 16.75 11.05
C ALA A 100 -0.40 16.63 9.85
N VAL A 101 0.10 15.42 9.56
CA VAL A 101 0.94 15.15 8.38
C VAL A 101 0.14 15.41 7.10
N PHE A 102 -1.11 14.96 7.05
CA PHE A 102 -2.01 15.19 5.93
C PHE A 102 -2.34 16.67 5.74
N ALA A 103 -2.66 17.41 6.81
CA ALA A 103 -2.98 18.83 6.72
C ALA A 103 -1.78 19.65 6.23
N LEU A 104 -0.59 19.37 6.76
CA LEU A 104 0.64 20.05 6.35
C LEU A 104 1.03 19.67 4.92
N GLY A 105 1.28 18.38 4.68
CA GLY A 105 1.76 17.92 3.37
C GLY A 105 0.71 18.07 2.28
N GLY A 106 -0.54 17.72 2.58
CA GLY A 106 -1.66 17.89 1.67
C GLY A 106 -2.00 19.35 1.39
N GLY A 107 -1.89 20.22 2.40
CA GLY A 107 -2.01 21.67 2.23
C GLY A 107 -0.93 22.24 1.31
N LEU A 108 0.33 21.80 1.46
CA LEU A 108 1.43 22.19 0.58
C LEU A 108 1.20 21.72 -0.87
N VAL A 109 0.75 20.48 -1.07
CA VAL A 109 0.41 19.95 -2.40
C VAL A 109 -0.76 20.74 -3.00
N ALA A 110 -1.82 20.98 -2.24
CA ALA A 110 -2.97 21.76 -2.70
C ALA A 110 -2.57 23.19 -3.10
N ALA A 111 -1.75 23.86 -2.29
CA ALA A 111 -1.24 25.20 -2.57
C ALA A 111 -0.36 25.21 -3.84
N TYR A 112 0.52 24.22 -4.00
CA TYR A 112 1.33 24.07 -5.20
C TYR A 112 0.48 23.91 -6.46
N VAL A 113 -0.50 23.00 -6.44
CA VAL A 113 -1.38 22.77 -7.59
C VAL A 113 -2.23 24.00 -7.89
N HIS A 114 -2.76 24.67 -6.87
CA HIS A 114 -3.49 25.93 -7.05
C HIS A 114 -2.64 27.02 -7.71
N GLN A 115 -1.38 27.18 -7.28
CA GLN A 115 -0.51 28.24 -7.78
C GLN A 115 0.08 27.95 -9.17
N TYR A 116 0.51 26.71 -9.43
CA TYR A 116 1.27 26.36 -10.63
C TYR A 116 0.46 25.58 -11.67
N LEU A 117 -0.67 24.98 -11.28
CA LEU A 117 -1.56 24.22 -12.16
C LEU A 117 -3.03 24.66 -11.98
N PRO A 118 -3.35 25.98 -12.02
CA PRO A 118 -4.67 26.50 -11.65
C PRO A 118 -5.82 25.93 -12.49
N ALA A 119 -5.56 25.59 -13.76
CA ALA A 119 -6.56 24.96 -14.64
C ALA A 119 -6.94 23.54 -14.21
N GLN A 120 -6.08 22.85 -13.45
CA GLN A 120 -6.34 21.51 -12.93
C GLN A 120 -6.96 21.55 -11.54
N PHE A 121 -6.79 22.66 -10.82
CA PHE A 121 -7.20 22.76 -9.43
C PHE A 121 -8.71 22.55 -9.25
N MET A 122 -9.05 21.49 -8.52
CA MET A 122 -10.44 21.05 -8.28
C MET A 122 -11.23 20.77 -9.56
N GLU A 123 -10.57 20.32 -10.63
CA GLU A 123 -11.22 20.01 -11.92
C GLU A 123 -12.37 19.00 -11.76
N LEU A 124 -12.12 17.86 -11.09
CA LEU A 124 -13.13 16.82 -10.89
C LEU A 124 -14.33 17.33 -10.05
N PRO A 125 -14.13 17.91 -8.84
CA PRO A 125 -15.24 18.48 -8.07
C PRO A 125 -16.05 19.56 -8.82
N ARG A 126 -15.39 20.39 -9.63
CA ARG A 126 -16.04 21.54 -10.30
C ARG A 126 -16.78 21.14 -11.56
N ASN A 127 -16.21 20.22 -12.35
CA ASN A 127 -16.69 19.94 -13.70
C ASN A 127 -17.30 18.55 -13.85
N ARG A 128 -16.94 17.59 -12.98
CA ARG A 128 -17.42 16.20 -13.00
C ARG A 128 -17.71 15.67 -11.58
N PRO A 129 -18.58 16.34 -10.79
CA PRO A 129 -18.80 16.01 -9.38
C PRO A 129 -19.28 14.57 -9.17
N GLU A 130 -20.10 14.01 -10.07
CA GLU A 130 -20.54 12.62 -9.98
C GLU A 130 -19.40 11.61 -10.11
N VAL A 131 -18.42 11.90 -10.98
CA VAL A 131 -17.23 11.06 -11.15
C VAL A 131 -16.36 11.18 -9.89
N TRP A 132 -16.19 12.39 -9.38
CA TRP A 132 -15.48 12.65 -8.14
C TRP A 132 -16.09 11.87 -6.96
N GLU A 133 -17.40 11.94 -6.74
CA GLU A 133 -18.09 11.21 -5.67
C GLU A 133 -17.90 9.70 -5.78
N ARG A 134 -18.07 9.13 -6.99
CA ARG A 134 -17.82 7.71 -7.23
C ARG A 134 -16.40 7.32 -6.88
N ILE A 135 -15.41 8.15 -7.23
CA ILE A 135 -14.01 7.91 -6.84
C ILE A 135 -13.88 7.97 -5.32
N MET A 136 -14.42 9.00 -4.65
CA MET A 136 -14.33 9.13 -3.20
C MET A 136 -14.89 7.89 -2.47
N LEU A 137 -15.98 7.32 -2.97
CA LEU A 137 -16.63 6.15 -2.36
C LEU A 137 -15.96 4.82 -2.73
N LEU A 138 -15.62 4.62 -4.01
CA LEU A 138 -15.18 3.32 -4.52
C LEU A 138 -13.67 3.09 -4.41
N TYR A 139 -12.85 4.14 -4.57
CA TYR A 139 -11.39 4.03 -4.55
C TYR A 139 -10.84 3.39 -3.25
N PRO A 140 -11.32 3.75 -2.04
CA PRO A 140 -10.84 3.13 -0.81
C PRO A 140 -11.05 1.60 -0.80
N LEU A 141 -12.21 1.16 -1.29
CA LEU A 141 -12.60 -0.26 -1.24
C LEU A 141 -11.96 -1.08 -2.36
N MET A 142 -11.93 -0.54 -3.58
CA MET A 142 -11.47 -1.26 -4.76
C MET A 142 -9.95 -1.19 -4.96
N SER A 143 -9.30 -0.19 -4.38
CA SER A 143 -7.88 0.06 -4.60
C SER A 143 -7.09 0.02 -3.30
N VAL A 144 -7.38 0.92 -2.35
CA VAL A 144 -6.60 1.05 -1.10
C VAL A 144 -6.62 -0.25 -0.31
N LEU A 145 -7.77 -0.92 -0.19
CA LEU A 145 -7.88 -2.21 0.50
C LEU A 145 -6.89 -3.25 -0.06
N ALA A 146 -6.87 -3.44 -1.39
CA ALA A 146 -6.02 -4.42 -2.04
C ALA A 146 -4.53 -4.07 -1.88
N GLN A 147 -4.22 -2.80 -2.09
CA GLN A 147 -2.87 -2.28 -1.99
C GLN A 147 -2.31 -2.42 -0.57
N GLU A 148 -3.04 -2.00 0.45
CA GLU A 148 -2.56 -2.09 1.83
C GLU A 148 -2.48 -3.55 2.32
N MET A 149 -3.38 -4.43 1.87
CA MET A 149 -3.30 -5.85 2.22
C MET A 149 -2.03 -6.50 1.65
N LEU A 150 -1.68 -6.20 0.40
CA LEU A 150 -0.48 -6.72 -0.25
C LEU A 150 0.80 -6.08 0.32
N TYR A 151 0.86 -4.75 0.28
CA TYR A 151 2.09 -4.02 0.55
C TYR A 151 2.30 -3.72 2.04
N ARG A 152 1.32 -3.87 2.93
CA ARG A 152 1.55 -3.75 4.38
C ARG A 152 1.37 -5.07 5.07
N THR A 153 0.16 -5.60 5.06
CA THR A 153 -0.18 -6.80 5.82
C THR A 153 0.67 -7.98 5.38
N PHE A 154 0.58 -8.37 4.11
CA PHE A 154 1.33 -9.49 3.57
C PHE A 154 2.85 -9.24 3.58
N TYR A 155 3.29 -8.07 3.10
CA TYR A 155 4.72 -7.74 3.07
C TYR A 155 5.39 -7.85 4.45
N PHE A 156 4.86 -7.16 5.48
CA PHE A 156 5.48 -7.19 6.80
C PHE A 156 5.27 -8.53 7.51
N HIS A 157 4.19 -9.26 7.22
CA HIS A 157 4.02 -10.61 7.73
C HIS A 157 5.09 -11.56 7.16
N ARG A 158 5.29 -11.53 5.84
CA ARG A 158 6.08 -12.52 5.11
C ARG A 158 7.58 -12.20 5.07
N TYR A 159 7.93 -10.93 4.87
CA TYR A 159 9.30 -10.49 4.60
C TYR A 159 9.90 -9.65 5.73
N GLY A 160 9.10 -9.17 6.69
CA GLY A 160 9.58 -8.33 7.79
C GLY A 160 10.71 -8.99 8.60
N VAL A 161 10.66 -10.32 8.76
CA VAL A 161 11.68 -11.11 9.45
C VAL A 161 13.07 -11.04 8.81
N LEU A 162 13.18 -10.76 7.50
CA LEU A 162 14.46 -10.67 6.79
C LEU A 162 15.33 -9.50 7.24
N PHE A 163 14.72 -8.49 7.85
CA PHE A 163 15.38 -7.23 8.14
C PHE A 163 15.92 -7.14 9.56
N GLY A 164 15.43 -7.97 10.49
CA GLY A 164 15.85 -7.96 11.89
C GLY A 164 15.94 -6.53 12.47
N ARG A 165 17.13 -6.13 12.90
CA ARG A 165 17.41 -4.80 13.45
C ARG A 165 17.40 -3.66 12.41
N ALA A 166 17.55 -3.96 11.13
CA ALA A 166 17.49 -3.01 10.02
C ALA A 166 16.04 -2.78 9.54
N TRP A 167 15.09 -2.64 10.47
CA TRP A 167 13.66 -2.49 10.18
C TRP A 167 13.33 -1.30 9.26
N TRP A 168 14.14 -0.24 9.30
CA TRP A 168 14.00 0.93 8.41
C TRP A 168 14.22 0.56 6.93
N ALA A 169 15.08 -0.42 6.64
CA ALA A 169 15.32 -0.87 5.27
C ALA A 169 14.10 -1.59 4.69
N ALA A 170 13.32 -2.28 5.53
CA ALA A 170 12.05 -2.89 5.12
C ALA A 170 11.05 -1.80 4.67
N ILE A 171 11.01 -0.66 5.38
CA ILE A 171 10.13 0.47 5.04
C ILE A 171 10.55 1.10 3.72
N LEU A 172 11.84 1.37 3.54
CA LEU A 172 12.36 1.97 2.31
C LEU A 172 12.14 1.04 1.11
N LEU A 173 12.47 -0.24 1.24
CA LEU A 173 12.24 -1.21 0.18
C LEU A 173 10.75 -1.32 -0.14
N ASN A 174 9.90 -1.35 0.88
CA ASN A 174 8.47 -1.40 0.66
C ASN A 174 7.94 -0.20 -0.15
N GLY A 175 8.41 1.01 0.14
CA GLY A 175 8.10 2.19 -0.67
C GLY A 175 8.55 2.02 -2.13
N VAL A 176 9.77 1.52 -2.36
CA VAL A 176 10.26 1.23 -3.72
C VAL A 176 9.35 0.24 -4.45
N LEU A 177 9.01 -0.89 -3.81
CA LEU A 177 8.13 -1.91 -4.40
C LEU A 177 6.72 -1.36 -4.66
N PHE A 178 6.23 -0.47 -3.80
CA PHE A 178 4.94 0.19 -4.00
C PHE A 178 4.97 1.12 -5.23
N GLY A 179 6.05 1.89 -5.41
CA GLY A 179 6.26 2.68 -6.63
C GLY A 179 6.34 1.83 -7.90
N ILE A 180 7.01 0.67 -7.85
CA ILE A 180 7.05 -0.30 -8.96
C ILE A 180 5.64 -0.82 -9.30
N GLY A 181 4.80 -1.04 -8.28
CA GLY A 181 3.38 -1.37 -8.47
C GLY A 181 2.60 -0.35 -9.31
N HIS A 182 3.05 0.91 -9.33
CA HIS A 182 2.41 2.00 -10.05
C HIS A 182 2.99 2.22 -11.46
N ILE A 183 3.88 1.35 -11.95
CA ILE A 183 4.34 1.36 -13.34
C ILE A 183 3.16 1.23 -14.31
N VAL A 184 2.11 0.48 -13.94
CA VAL A 184 0.87 0.35 -14.73
C VAL A 184 0.19 1.69 -15.05
N ILE A 185 0.42 2.72 -14.25
CA ILE A 185 -0.11 4.06 -14.51
C ILE A 185 0.74 4.81 -15.56
N GLY A 186 2.05 4.55 -15.61
CA GLY A 186 2.94 5.05 -16.64
C GLY A 186 3.40 6.51 -16.51
N THR A 187 3.04 7.23 -15.43
CA THR A 187 3.51 8.60 -15.21
C THR A 187 4.64 8.66 -14.16
N PRO A 188 5.66 9.52 -14.33
CA PRO A 188 6.70 9.70 -13.33
C PRO A 188 6.14 10.13 -11.97
N LEU A 189 5.12 10.99 -11.95
CA LEU A 189 4.47 11.42 -10.71
C LEU A 189 3.81 10.24 -10.00
N ALA A 190 3.13 9.35 -10.72
CA ALA A 190 2.57 8.15 -10.12
C ALA A 190 3.64 7.26 -9.53
N ILE A 191 4.72 6.94 -10.27
CA ILE A 191 5.77 6.02 -9.80
C ILE A 191 6.54 6.60 -8.60
N TYR A 192 7.11 7.80 -8.73
CA TYR A 192 7.95 8.38 -7.67
C TYR A 192 7.12 8.97 -6.52
N GLY A 193 5.95 9.55 -6.83
CA GLY A 193 5.04 10.07 -5.81
C GLY A 193 4.47 8.95 -4.94
N THR A 194 4.07 7.83 -5.54
CA THR A 194 3.64 6.65 -4.76
C THR A 194 4.81 6.00 -4.06
N MET A 195 6.02 5.97 -4.62
CA MET A 195 7.20 5.49 -3.88
C MET A 195 7.38 6.25 -2.56
N ALA A 196 7.33 7.58 -2.59
CA ALA A 196 7.43 8.42 -1.40
C ALA A 196 6.25 8.23 -0.44
N ALA A 197 5.01 8.22 -0.95
CA ALA A 197 3.82 7.93 -0.14
C ALA A 197 3.87 6.52 0.46
N GLY A 198 4.41 5.56 -0.28
CA GLY A 198 4.62 4.17 0.10
C GLY A 198 5.55 4.06 1.31
N VAL A 199 6.66 4.83 1.33
CA VAL A 199 7.53 4.94 2.50
C VAL A 199 6.75 5.48 3.71
N LEU A 200 5.95 6.54 3.54
CA LEU A 200 5.12 7.11 4.62
C LEU A 200 4.13 6.07 5.18
N PHE A 201 3.38 5.40 4.31
CA PHE A 201 2.40 4.38 4.70
C PHE A 201 3.06 3.16 5.34
N ALA A 202 4.20 2.71 4.81
CA ALA A 202 4.98 1.62 5.38
C ALA A 202 5.49 1.97 6.78
N TRP A 203 5.97 3.20 6.97
CA TRP A 203 6.33 3.73 8.27
C TRP A 203 5.12 3.78 9.22
N ARG A 204 3.97 4.31 8.76
CA ARG A 204 2.75 4.35 9.58
C ARG A 204 2.37 2.97 10.07
N TYR A 205 2.33 2.01 9.16
CA TYR A 205 1.96 0.64 9.52
C TYR A 205 3.01 -0.01 10.42
N ALA A 206 4.31 0.22 10.20
CA ALA A 206 5.36 -0.27 11.08
C ALA A 206 5.21 0.25 12.53
N MET A 207 4.87 1.53 12.69
CA MET A 207 4.74 2.16 14.01
C MET A 207 3.43 1.82 14.72
N THR A 208 2.34 1.65 13.96
CA THR A 208 1.00 1.42 14.53
C THR A 208 0.63 -0.06 14.59
N ARG A 209 1.19 -0.88 13.69
CA ARG A 209 0.77 -2.26 13.37
C ARG A 209 -0.75 -2.38 13.20
N SER A 210 -1.37 -1.34 12.67
CA SER A 210 -2.81 -1.23 12.45
C SER A 210 -3.08 -1.04 10.96
N PHE A 211 -3.80 -2.00 10.38
CA PHE A 211 -4.32 -1.89 9.02
C PHE A 211 -5.18 -0.63 8.86
N TRP A 212 -6.02 -0.31 9.85
CA TRP A 212 -6.93 0.82 9.77
C TRP A 212 -6.24 2.17 9.79
N ALA A 213 -5.13 2.31 10.54
CA ALA A 213 -4.36 3.55 10.54
C ALA A 213 -3.80 3.88 9.15
N VAL A 214 -3.19 2.89 8.50
CA VAL A 214 -2.61 3.09 7.16
C VAL A 214 -3.67 3.17 6.06
N PHE A 215 -4.76 2.40 6.18
CA PHE A 215 -5.90 2.47 5.25
C PHE A 215 -6.52 3.87 5.23
N ILE A 216 -6.73 4.48 6.40
CA ILE A 216 -7.26 5.85 6.51
C ILE A 216 -6.26 6.86 5.95
N GLU A 217 -4.98 6.77 6.33
CA GLU A 217 -3.95 7.69 5.83
C GLU A 217 -3.85 7.62 4.30
N HIS A 218 -3.75 6.42 3.71
CA HIS A 218 -3.73 6.25 2.26
C HIS A 218 -5.02 6.78 1.61
N THR A 219 -6.19 6.48 2.16
CA THR A 219 -7.46 6.99 1.66
C THR A 219 -7.48 8.52 1.58
N LEU A 220 -7.02 9.21 2.64
CA LEU A 220 -6.94 10.67 2.67
C LEU A 220 -6.03 11.21 1.57
N TRP A 221 -4.85 10.63 1.39
CA TRP A 221 -3.91 11.03 0.34
C TRP A 221 -4.45 10.80 -1.07
N GLY A 222 -5.12 9.66 -1.31
CA GLY A 222 -5.77 9.38 -2.58
C GLY A 222 -6.91 10.36 -2.87
N TRP A 223 -7.79 10.61 -1.88
CA TRP A 223 -8.85 11.61 -2.00
C TRP A 223 -8.30 12.99 -2.32
N LEU A 224 -7.21 13.42 -1.67
CA LEU A 224 -6.55 14.68 -1.99
C LEU A 224 -6.11 14.71 -3.45
N VAL A 225 -5.37 13.70 -3.93
CA VAL A 225 -4.87 13.63 -5.32
C VAL A 225 -5.99 13.82 -6.34
N PHE A 226 -7.12 13.11 -6.16
CA PHE A 226 -8.27 13.24 -7.06
C PHE A 226 -9.03 14.56 -6.88
N THR A 227 -9.00 15.16 -5.68
CA THR A 227 -9.71 16.41 -5.38
C THR A 227 -8.95 17.63 -5.86
N VAL A 228 -7.62 17.68 -5.70
CA VAL A 228 -6.85 18.89 -6.02
C VAL A 228 -6.47 19.00 -7.49
N GLY A 229 -6.72 17.96 -8.30
CA GLY A 229 -6.46 18.00 -9.76
C GLY A 229 -5.31 17.11 -10.24
N LEU A 230 -4.64 16.40 -9.33
CA LEU A 230 -3.56 15.48 -9.69
C LEU A 230 -4.06 14.11 -10.17
N GLY A 231 -5.35 13.80 -9.99
CA GLY A 231 -5.96 12.53 -10.37
C GLY A 231 -5.65 12.09 -11.80
N ARG A 232 -5.54 13.04 -12.75
CA ARG A 232 -5.18 12.77 -14.15
C ARG A 232 -3.87 12.00 -14.34
N TYR A 233 -2.92 12.16 -13.42
CA TYR A 233 -1.62 11.47 -13.46
C TYR A 233 -1.69 10.06 -12.89
N PHE A 234 -2.83 9.69 -12.31
CA PHE A 234 -3.10 8.41 -11.65
C PHE A 234 -4.13 7.55 -12.39
N PHE A 235 -4.48 7.91 -13.62
CA PHE A 235 -5.31 7.09 -14.51
C PHE A 235 -4.46 6.34 -15.52
N THR A 236 -4.80 5.08 -15.75
CA THR A 236 -4.18 4.22 -16.79
C THR A 236 -4.73 4.51 -18.19
N GLY A 237 -5.77 5.34 -18.31
CA GLY A 237 -6.52 5.54 -19.55
C GLY A 237 -7.43 4.37 -19.95
N VAL A 238 -7.42 3.28 -19.18
CA VAL A 238 -8.21 2.06 -19.36
C VAL A 238 -9.04 1.84 -18.11
N GLY A 239 -10.35 2.12 -18.18
CA GLY A 239 -11.22 2.04 -17.01
C GLY A 239 -12.70 2.10 -17.32
N ILE A 240 -13.51 1.74 -16.32
CA ILE A 240 -14.98 1.87 -16.32
C ILE A 240 -15.39 3.36 -16.24
N LEU A 241 -14.53 4.17 -15.62
CA LEU A 241 -14.62 5.62 -15.59
C LEU A 241 -13.55 6.16 -16.56
N THR A 242 -13.97 6.62 -17.72
CA THR A 242 -13.07 7.30 -18.66
C THR A 242 -12.84 8.73 -18.18
N TRP A 243 -11.59 9.21 -18.25
CA TRP A 243 -11.21 10.61 -17.98
C TRP A 243 -11.78 11.60 -19.05
N ARG A 244 -12.57 11.12 -20.02
CA ARG A 244 -13.10 11.94 -21.12
C ARG A 244 -14.28 12.78 -20.64
#